data_AF-A0ABD7TUG6-F1
#
_entry.id   AF-A0ABD7TUG6-F1
#
_cell.length_a   1.000
_cell.length_b   1.000
_cell.length_c   1.000
_cell.angle_alpha   90.00
_cell.angle_beta   90.00
_cell.angle_gamma   90.00
#
_symmetry.space_group_name_H-M   'P 1'
#
loop_
_entity.id
_entity.type
_entity.pdbx_description
1 polymer ?
#
loop_
_entity_poly.entity_id
_entity_poly.type
_entity_poly.pdbx_seq_one_letter_code
_entity_poly.pdbx_strand_id
1 'polypeptide(L)' 'MFSKYTSIMMGLTVLLLFQIYFAFYYLFGEGAMQSSPILGVISLIFAVVVIAIMLAVRHYFKNHN' A
#
# COMPACT_ATOMS: atom_id res chain seq x y z
N MET A 1 1.79 11.92 -22.31
CA MET A 1 2.51 10.69 -21.86
C MET A 1 2.80 10.84 -20.38
N PHE A 2 2.14 10.09 -19.50
CA PHE A 2 2.58 10.04 -18.11
C PHE A 2 3.99 9.41 -18.08
N SER A 3 4.91 10.02 -17.32
CA SER A 3 6.22 9.41 -17.08
C SER A 3 6.02 8.03 -16.46
N LYS A 4 6.82 7.03 -16.87
CA LYS A 4 6.77 5.66 -16.31
C LYS A 4 6.82 5.70 -14.78
N TYR A 5 7.60 6.61 -14.21
CA TYR A 5 7.64 6.88 -12.78
C TYR A 5 6.28 7.28 -12.20
N THR A 6 5.58 8.24 -12.82
CA THR A 6 4.28 8.74 -12.36
C THR A 6 3.22 7.65 -12.38
N SER A 7 3.18 6.83 -13.44
CA SER A 7 2.23 5.70 -13.52
C SER A 7 2.49 4.64 -12.46
N ILE A 8 3.76 4.27 -12.22
CA ILE A 8 4.13 3.31 -11.17
C ILE A 8 3.76 3.86 -9.79
N MET A 9 4.12 5.10 -9.49
CA MET A 9 3.81 5.73 -8.21
C MET A 9 2.30 5.84 -7.98
N MET A 10 1.52 6.22 -9.01
CA MET A 10 0.07 6.29 -8.91
C MET A 10 -0.54 4.92 -8.60
N GLY A 11 -0.09 3.86 -9.28
CA GLY A 11 -0.52 2.49 -8.99
C GLY A 11 -0.19 2.05 -7.56
N LEU A 12 1.04 2.33 -7.09
CA LEU A 12 1.45 2.03 -5.72
C LEU A 12 0.66 2.83 -4.68
N THR A 13 0.32 4.09 -4.96
CA THR A 13 -0.53 4.90 -4.08
C THR A 13 -1.93 4.34 -3.98
N VAL A 14 -2.55 3.94 -5.09
CA VAL A 14 -3.86 3.28 -5.08
C VAL A 14 -3.81 1.99 -4.28
N LEU A 15 -2.78 1.16 -4.52
CA LEU A 15 -2.56 -0.08 -3.78
C LEU A 15 -2.40 0.17 -2.27
N LEU A 16 -1.65 1.21 -1.88
CA LEU A 16 -1.46 1.58 -0.48
C LEU A 16 -2.78 2.02 0.18
N LEU A 17 -3.59 2.81 -0.52
CA LEU A 17 -4.92 3.22 -0.02
C LEU A 17 -5.83 2.02 0.21
N PHE A 18 -5.78 1.02 -0.68
CA PHE A 18 -6.49 -0.25 -0.46
C PHE A 18 -6.01 -0.95 0.81
N GLN A 19 -4.69 -1.08 1.03
CA GLN A 19 -4.18 -1.74 2.23
C GLN A 19 -4.58 -1.00 3.52
N ILE A 20 -4.59 0.33 3.51
CA ILE A 20 -5.03 1.14 4.66
C ILE A 20 -6.53 0.95 4.90
N TYR A 21 -7.35 0.98 3.85
CA TYR A 21 -8.79 0.73 3.96
C TYR A 21 -9.09 -0.65 4.55
N PHE A 22 -8.43 -1.70 4.04
CA PHE A 22 -8.60 -3.06 4.52
C PHE A 22 -8.12 -3.24 5.97
N ALA A 23 -6.98 -2.62 6.32
CA ALA A 23 -6.51 -2.60 7.70
C ALA A 23 -7.55 -1.96 8.63
N PHE A 24 -8.11 -0.82 8.24
CA PHE A 24 -9.14 -0.15 9.03
C PHE A 24 -10.42 -0.98 9.14
N TYR A 25 -10.90 -1.53 8.02
CA TYR A 25 -12.11 -2.36 7.97
C TYR A 25 -12.00 -3.60 8.86
N TYR A 26 -10.87 -4.30 8.85
CA TYR A 26 -10.69 -5.54 9.61
C TYR A 26 -10.24 -5.34 11.06
N LEU A 27 -9.66 -4.19 11.43
CA LEU A 27 -9.25 -3.91 12.81
C LEU A 27 -10.28 -3.09 13.60
N PHE A 28 -10.98 -2.17 12.92
CA PHE A 28 -11.85 -1.19 13.57
C PHE A 28 -13.26 -1.14 12.99
N GLY A 29 -13.47 -1.67 11.78
CA GLY A 29 -14.75 -1.70 11.11
C GLY A 29 -15.56 -2.98 11.35
N GLU A 30 -16.58 -3.18 10.52
CA GLU A 30 -17.47 -4.36 10.60
C GLU A 30 -16.73 -5.68 10.39
N GLY A 31 -15.60 -5.64 9.67
CA GLY A 31 -14.71 -6.78 9.50
C GLY A 31 -14.12 -7.29 10.83
N ALA A 32 -13.92 -6.43 11.82
CA ALA A 32 -13.42 -6.83 13.14
C ALA A 32 -14.43 -7.70 13.91
N MET A 33 -15.73 -7.53 13.64
CA MET A 33 -16.80 -8.29 14.29
C MET A 33 -17.12 -9.60 13.55
N GLN A 34 -16.99 -9.60 12.22
CA GLN A 34 -17.40 -10.74 11.38
C GLN A 34 -16.23 -11.63 10.93
N SER A 35 -14.99 -11.16 11.03
CA SER A 35 -13.82 -11.88 10.51
C SER A 35 -12.61 -11.74 11.42
N SER A 36 -11.53 -12.46 11.11
CA SER A 36 -10.35 -12.49 11.96
C SER A 36 -9.56 -11.17 11.87
N PRO A 37 -9.23 -10.53 13.02
CA PRO A 37 -8.35 -9.36 13.07
C PRO A 37 -6.98 -9.58 12.41
N ILE A 38 -6.57 -10.84 12.25
CA ILE A 38 -5.33 -11.24 11.57
C ILE A 38 -5.30 -10.70 10.13
N LEU A 39 -6.45 -10.63 9.43
CA LEU A 39 -6.51 -10.07 8.08
C LEU A 39 -6.13 -8.58 8.05
N GLY A 40 -6.52 -7.83 9.09
CA GLY A 40 -6.13 -6.44 9.24
C GLY A 40 -4.62 -6.28 9.49
N VAL A 41 -4.03 -7.15 10.32
CA VAL A 41 -2.58 -7.18 10.56
C VAL A 41 -1.81 -7.51 9.28
N ILE A 42 -2.27 -8.49 8.50
CA ILE A 42 -1.68 -8.85 7.21
C ILE A 42 -1.74 -7.65 6.25
N SER A 43 -2.87 -6.93 6.21
CA SER A 43 -3.03 -5.71 5.41
C SER A 43 -2.03 -4.62 5.80
N LEU A 44 -1.76 -4.44 7.11
CA LEU A 44 -0.73 -3.51 7.59
C LEU A 44 0.68 -3.92 7.15
N ILE A 45 1.02 -5.21 7.23
CA ILE A 45 2.32 -5.72 6.77
C ILE A 45 2.49 -5.42 5.27
N PHE A 46 1.45 -5.67 4.46
CA PHE A 46 1.50 -5.35 3.03
C PHE A 46 1.60 -3.84 2.78
N ALA A 47 0.95 -2.98 3.57
CA ALA A 47 1.11 -1.53 3.46
C ALA A 47 2.59 -1.11 3.66
N VAL A 48 3.28 -1.68 4.65
CA VAL A 48 4.71 -1.43 4.89
C VAL A 48 5.55 -1.88 3.70
N VAL A 49 5.27 -3.05 3.11
CA VAL A 49 5.95 -3.54 1.91
C VAL A 49 5.75 -2.58 0.73
N VAL A 50 4.52 -2.08 0.51
CA VAL A 50 4.24 -1.12 -0.55
C VAL A 50 5.03 0.18 -0.36
N ILE A 51 5.12 0.70 0.87
CA ILE A 51 5.92 1.89 1.18
C ILE A 51 7.41 1.64 0.88
N ALA A 52 7.94 0.48 1.27
CA ALA A 52 9.33 0.12 0.96
C ALA A 52 9.60 0.08 -0.55
N ILE A 53 8.67 -0.48 -1.33
CA ILE A 53 8.74 -0.48 -2.80
C ILE A 53 8.69 0.95 -3.35
N MET A 54 7.79 1.81 -2.85
CA MET A 54 7.72 3.22 -3.28
C MET A 54 9.04 3.96 -3.04
N LEU A 55 9.69 3.72 -1.89
CA LEU A 55 11.01 4.29 -1.58
C LEU A 55 12.10 3.77 -2.53
N ALA A 56 12.11 2.48 -2.80
CA ALA A 56 13.05 1.86 -3.74
C ALA A 56 12.88 2.41 -5.17
N VAL A 57 11.64 2.52 -5.65
CA VAL A 57 11.31 3.12 -6.95
C VAL A 57 11.75 4.57 -7.00
N ARG A 58 11.45 5.36 -5.96
CA ARG A 58 11.89 6.76 -5.88
C ARG A 58 13.42 6.88 -5.94
N HIS A 59 14.14 6.03 -5.23
CA HIS A 59 15.61 6.02 -5.24
C HIS A 59 16.16 5.62 -6.62
N TYR A 60 15.58 4.60 -7.26
CA TYR A 60 15.98 4.15 -8.58
C TYR A 60 15.87 5.28 -9.62
N PHE A 61 14.71 5.95 -9.69
CA PHE A 61 14.50 7.04 -10.64
C PHE A 61 15.28 8.32 -10.29
N LYS A 62 15.59 8.56 -9.01
CA LYS A 62 16.47 9.69 -8.62
C LYS A 62 17.92 9.48 -9.05
N ASN A 63 18.41 8.23 -9.03
CA ASN A 63 19.80 7.91 -9.37
C ASN A 63 20.03 7.60 -10.86
N HIS A 64 18.96 7.40 -11.64
CA HIS A 64 19.03 7.06 -13.08
C HIS A 64 18.42 8.11 -14.01
N ASN A 65 17.99 9.27 -13.49
CA ASN A 65 17.65 10.48 -14.26
C ASN A 65 18.70 11.56 -13.99
#